data_AF-A0A401X1E2-F1
#
_entry.id   AF-A0A401X1E2-F1
#
_cell.length_a   1.000
_cell.length_b   1.000
_cell.length_c   1.000
_cell.angle_alpha   90.00
_cell.angle_beta   90.00
_cell.angle_gamma   90.00
#
_symmetry.space_group_name_H-M   'P 1'
#
loop_
_entity.id
_entity.type
_entity.pdbx_description
1 polymer ?
#
loop_
_entity_poly.entity_id
_entity_poly.type
_entity_poly.pdbx_seq_one_letter_code
_entity_poly.pdbx_strand_id
1 'polypeptide(L)'
;MFVPRHPTVWAMAGSLLLAPGGLAAAQTPAPDAASQTEESRPEKSSTQGNGAQTPAPTQEAPDGHVPYTPPPEEAAQLPPMPVVDNEEARKEADGLTRDFRHEVPVALKVSTARKTAWIALARQQLEQAGYVIDRPQVLVVVDRNPSVQRLCLILALPNDPDWQVIGSTKVSTGTTGRKYYYITPTGVFTNTADRLGYRALGTKNENGIRGNGIKGMRVWDFGWQWAEKGWLPSREKGQIRLEMHATDPVYLEQRLGHTASEGCIRIPASLNVFIDKHGLIDAEYEQWAAVDMRFKALLRPDRKPTAISGVAVVVVDSADYHPDSDKTAALKENAGPSKLAARG
;
A
#
# COMPACT_ATOMS: atom_id res chain seq x y z
N MET A 1 -2.47 -25.18 -73.96
CA MET A 1 -1.77 -26.45 -74.22
C MET A 1 -1.13 -26.90 -72.92
N PHE A 2 -1.42 -28.13 -72.47
CA PHE A 2 -0.82 -28.89 -71.34
C PHE A 2 -0.60 -28.25 -69.94
N VAL A 3 -1.48 -28.66 -69.02
CA VAL A 3 -1.27 -28.99 -67.58
C VAL A 3 -0.30 -30.21 -67.47
N PRO A 4 0.26 -30.69 -66.33
CA PRO A 4 -0.22 -30.64 -64.92
C PRO A 4 0.93 -30.46 -63.86
N ARG A 5 0.92 -30.84 -62.56
CA ARG A 5 -0.01 -31.61 -61.67
C ARG A 5 0.29 -31.33 -60.17
N HIS A 6 -0.71 -31.44 -59.28
CA HIS A 6 -0.57 -31.77 -57.84
C HIS A 6 -0.93 -33.25 -57.60
N PRO A 7 -0.66 -33.83 -56.41
CA PRO A 7 -1.53 -34.87 -55.88
C PRO A 7 -2.05 -34.62 -54.44
N THR A 8 -2.93 -35.51 -54.00
CA THR A 8 -4.03 -35.27 -53.05
C THR A 8 -3.91 -36.07 -51.74
N VAL A 9 -4.64 -35.62 -50.73
CA VAL A 9 -5.03 -36.31 -49.47
C VAL A 9 -5.56 -37.74 -49.70
N TRP A 10 -5.39 -38.65 -48.72
CA TRP A 10 -6.40 -39.68 -48.38
C TRP A 10 -6.51 -39.87 -46.86
N ALA A 11 -7.72 -40.18 -46.38
CA ALA A 11 -8.04 -40.52 -45.01
C ALA A 11 -9.11 -41.62 -44.98
N MET A 12 -8.99 -42.58 -44.04
CA MET A 12 -9.94 -43.64 -43.68
C MET A 12 -9.52 -44.17 -42.28
N ALA A 13 -10.31 -44.89 -41.50
CA ALA A 13 -11.75 -44.90 -41.18
C ALA A 13 -11.96 -46.07 -40.18
N GLY A 14 -12.85 -45.97 -39.19
CA GLY A 14 -13.13 -47.08 -38.27
C GLY A 14 -13.89 -46.64 -37.02
N SER A 15 -15.09 -47.18 -36.82
CA SER A 15 -16.08 -46.65 -35.87
C SER A 15 -16.68 -47.75 -34.98
N LEU A 16 -17.29 -47.34 -33.84
CA LEU A 16 -18.42 -48.01 -33.15
C LEU A 16 -18.06 -49.36 -32.43
N LEU A 17 -18.62 -49.80 -31.28
CA LEU A 17 -19.81 -49.46 -30.46
C LEU A 17 -19.63 -49.79 -28.95
N LEU A 18 -20.45 -49.14 -28.10
CA LEU A 18 -21.16 -49.62 -26.89
C LEU A 18 -20.45 -50.31 -25.69
N ALA A 19 -20.69 -49.70 -24.51
CA ALA A 19 -20.85 -50.33 -23.19
C ALA A 19 -22.29 -50.93 -23.06
N PRO A 20 -22.79 -51.54 -21.93
CA PRO A 20 -22.32 -51.46 -20.54
C PRO A 20 -22.51 -52.76 -19.69
N GLY A 21 -22.38 -52.62 -18.35
CA GLY A 21 -22.94 -53.55 -17.36
C GLY A 21 -21.90 -54.40 -16.62
N GLY A 22 -21.92 -54.37 -15.28
CA GLY A 22 -21.02 -55.18 -14.42
C GLY A 22 -21.79 -55.90 -13.32
N LEU A 23 -21.09 -56.56 -12.39
CA LEU A 23 -21.55 -56.98 -11.06
C LEU A 23 -20.41 -57.65 -10.25
N ALA A 24 -20.64 -57.84 -8.93
CA ALA A 24 -19.97 -58.77 -8.01
C ALA A 24 -18.49 -58.54 -7.56
N ALA A 25 -18.35 -57.70 -6.54
CA ALA A 25 -17.90 -58.05 -5.17
C ALA A 25 -16.70 -58.99 -4.85
N ALA A 26 -15.95 -58.52 -3.84
CA ALA A 26 -15.30 -59.26 -2.73
C ALA A 26 -13.90 -59.90 -2.93
N GLN A 27 -12.88 -59.31 -2.27
CA GLN A 27 -12.23 -59.85 -1.06
C GLN A 27 -10.97 -59.05 -0.65
N THR A 28 -10.88 -58.67 0.63
CA THR A 28 -9.64 -58.23 1.29
C THR A 28 -8.72 -59.43 1.55
N PRO A 29 -7.39 -59.21 1.59
CA PRO A 29 -6.75 -59.12 2.91
C PRO A 29 -5.68 -58.03 3.05
N ALA A 30 -5.61 -57.46 4.24
CA ALA A 30 -4.37 -56.93 4.84
C ALA A 30 -3.77 -58.09 5.70
N PRO A 31 -2.46 -58.12 6.05
CA PRO A 31 -1.73 -57.00 6.66
C PRO A 31 -0.29 -56.78 6.13
N ASP A 32 0.31 -55.63 6.45
CA ASP A 32 1.45 -55.62 7.38
C ASP A 32 1.79 -54.19 7.85
N ALA A 33 2.43 -54.10 9.02
CA ALA A 33 2.73 -52.83 9.69
C ALA A 33 4.25 -52.57 9.76
N ALA A 34 4.66 -51.34 9.46
CA ALA A 34 5.92 -50.78 9.94
C ALA A 34 5.89 -49.24 9.89
N SER A 35 5.97 -48.60 11.06
CA SER A 35 6.18 -47.15 11.19
C SER A 35 7.68 -46.86 11.34
N GLN A 36 8.23 -45.98 10.50
CA GLN A 36 9.47 -45.23 10.75
C GLN A 36 9.25 -43.84 10.10
N THR A 37 9.05 -42.74 10.82
CA THR A 37 10.08 -41.89 11.45
C THR A 37 11.30 -41.67 10.57
N GLU A 38 11.26 -40.65 9.71
CA GLU A 38 12.47 -40.05 9.15
C GLU A 38 12.95 -38.89 10.04
N GLU A 39 14.27 -38.84 10.17
CA GLU A 39 14.98 -38.15 11.24
C GLU A 39 15.54 -36.81 10.78
N SER A 40 15.56 -35.83 11.70
CA SER A 40 16.04 -34.48 11.44
C SER A 40 17.54 -34.45 11.15
N ARG A 41 17.93 -33.92 9.98
CA ARG A 41 19.34 -33.65 9.65
C ARG A 41 19.75 -32.25 10.13
N PRO A 42 20.87 -32.08 10.86
CA PRO A 42 21.20 -30.80 11.48
C PRO A 42 21.80 -29.80 10.49
N GLU A 43 21.27 -28.57 10.46
CA GLU A 43 21.96 -27.44 9.83
C GLU A 43 23.16 -26.99 10.66
N LYS A 44 24.28 -26.72 9.99
CA LYS A 44 25.51 -26.28 10.65
C LYS A 44 25.43 -24.80 10.99
N SER A 45 25.67 -24.49 12.26
CA SER A 45 25.96 -23.12 12.69
C SER A 45 27.24 -22.60 12.03
N SER A 46 27.16 -21.44 11.36
CA SER A 46 28.30 -20.59 11.02
C SER A 46 28.04 -19.18 11.56
N THR A 47 28.85 -18.77 12.54
CA THR A 47 28.65 -17.57 13.35
C THR A 47 29.06 -16.29 12.62
N GLN A 48 28.41 -15.18 12.99
CA GLN A 48 28.75 -13.76 12.72
C GLN A 48 28.53 -13.20 11.30
N GLY A 49 27.84 -12.05 11.25
CA GLY A 49 27.79 -11.23 10.04
C GLY A 49 26.65 -10.22 9.90
N ASN A 50 25.66 -10.13 10.80
CA ASN A 50 24.60 -9.13 10.64
C ASN A 50 24.03 -8.60 11.97
N GLY A 51 23.86 -7.29 12.06
CA GLY A 51 23.50 -6.56 13.28
C GLY A 51 22.00 -6.62 13.61
N ALA A 52 21.50 -7.79 14.00
CA ALA A 52 20.22 -7.87 14.70
C ALA A 52 20.43 -7.41 16.16
N GLN A 53 20.02 -6.18 16.48
CA GLN A 53 20.01 -5.71 17.86
C GLN A 53 19.05 -6.56 18.68
N THR A 54 19.57 -7.20 19.73
CA THR A 54 18.77 -7.87 20.76
C THR A 54 17.84 -6.85 21.42
N PRO A 55 16.54 -7.15 21.64
CA PRO A 55 15.66 -6.22 22.33
C PRO A 55 16.16 -5.99 23.77
N ALA A 56 16.49 -4.73 24.07
CA ALA A 56 16.70 -4.26 25.43
C ALA A 56 15.43 -4.48 26.28
N PRO A 57 15.53 -4.61 27.61
CA PRO A 57 14.37 -4.70 28.48
C PRO A 57 13.51 -3.43 28.35
N THR A 58 12.21 -3.58 28.61
CA THR A 58 11.14 -2.57 28.45
C THR A 58 11.55 -1.17 28.93
N GLN A 59 12.11 -0.38 28.02
CA GLN A 59 12.17 1.07 28.17
C GLN A 59 10.81 1.61 27.72
N GLU A 60 10.26 2.53 28.51
CA GLU A 60 9.25 3.45 28.00
C GLU A 60 9.81 4.16 26.76
N ALA A 61 8.94 4.47 25.80
CA ALA A 61 9.38 5.03 24.54
C ALA A 61 10.22 6.31 24.78
N PRO A 62 11.35 6.52 24.07
CA PRO A 62 11.84 7.88 23.92
C PRO A 62 10.69 8.71 23.35
N ASP A 63 10.47 9.88 23.93
CA ASP A 63 9.20 10.61 23.92
C ASP A 63 8.40 10.56 22.61
N GLY A 64 7.07 10.51 22.75
CA GLY A 64 6.15 10.62 21.63
C GLY A 64 6.58 11.76 20.71
N HIS A 65 6.95 11.41 19.47
CA HIS A 65 7.76 12.24 18.58
C HIS A 65 7.06 13.59 18.38
N VAL A 66 7.49 14.61 19.13
CA VAL A 66 6.95 15.95 19.02
C VAL A 66 7.25 16.41 17.59
N PRO A 67 6.24 16.82 16.80
CA PRO A 67 6.49 17.39 15.50
C PRO A 67 7.47 18.55 15.65
N TYR A 68 8.52 18.56 14.85
CA TYR A 68 9.47 19.65 14.82
C TYR A 68 8.74 20.90 14.34
N THR A 69 8.37 21.75 15.30
CA THR A 69 7.94 23.11 15.04
C THR A 69 9.21 23.93 14.87
N PRO A 70 9.54 24.42 13.66
CA PRO A 70 10.67 25.33 13.48
C PRO A 70 10.55 26.53 14.44
N PRO A 71 11.66 27.03 14.98
CA PRO A 71 11.68 28.34 15.63
C PRO A 71 11.01 29.39 14.72
N PRO A 72 10.25 30.36 15.26
CA PRO A 72 9.49 31.31 14.44
C PRO A 72 10.33 32.07 13.39
N GLU A 73 11.61 32.28 13.68
CA GLU A 73 12.57 32.93 12.77
C GLU A 73 12.94 32.05 11.55
N GLU A 74 12.99 30.74 11.70
CA GLU A 74 13.22 29.78 10.60
C GLU A 74 11.91 29.52 9.85
N ALA A 75 10.78 29.41 10.56
CA ALA A 75 9.45 29.31 9.98
C ALA A 75 9.12 30.50 9.06
N ALA A 76 9.54 31.71 9.44
CA ALA A 76 9.35 32.94 8.67
C ALA A 76 10.19 33.00 7.37
N GLN A 77 11.19 32.12 7.20
CA GLN A 77 12.03 32.03 6.01
C GLN A 77 11.52 30.98 5.00
N LEU A 78 10.60 30.11 5.40
CA LEU A 78 10.02 29.12 4.51
C LEU A 78 9.15 29.79 3.43
N PRO A 79 9.26 29.39 2.15
CA PRO A 79 8.33 29.85 1.14
C PRO A 79 6.91 29.39 1.48
N PRO A 80 5.85 30.14 1.10
CA PRO A 80 4.48 29.73 1.38
C PRO A 80 4.16 28.39 0.71
N MET A 81 3.28 27.61 1.34
CA MET A 81 2.73 26.40 0.73
C MET A 81 2.05 26.74 -0.59
N PRO A 82 2.19 25.91 -1.64
CA PRO A 82 1.43 26.11 -2.86
C PRO A 82 -0.06 25.91 -2.56
N VAL A 83 -0.85 26.94 -2.86
CA VAL A 83 -2.30 26.96 -2.75
C VAL A 83 -2.84 27.41 -4.10
N VAL A 84 -3.68 26.56 -4.68
CA VAL A 84 -4.45 26.81 -5.90
C VAL A 84 -5.93 26.65 -5.57
N ASP A 85 -6.83 27.20 -6.40
CA ASP A 85 -8.27 26.97 -6.23
C ASP A 85 -8.69 25.57 -6.69
N ASN A 86 -9.96 25.20 -6.44
CA ASN A 86 -10.49 23.88 -6.79
C ASN A 86 -10.54 23.63 -8.32
N GLU A 87 -10.61 24.67 -9.16
CA GLU A 87 -10.64 24.52 -10.62
C GLU A 87 -9.23 24.26 -11.18
N GLU A 88 -8.24 25.04 -10.73
CA GLU A 88 -6.83 24.84 -11.06
C GLU A 88 -6.30 23.51 -10.49
N ALA A 89 -6.69 23.13 -9.27
CA ALA A 89 -6.38 21.83 -8.69
C ALA A 89 -6.89 20.65 -9.54
N ARG A 90 -8.10 20.75 -10.11
CA ARG A 90 -8.67 19.73 -11.00
C ARG A 90 -7.91 19.67 -12.33
N LYS A 91 -7.53 20.81 -12.92
CA LYS A 91 -6.68 20.87 -14.13
C LYS A 91 -5.31 20.21 -13.91
N GLU A 92 -4.70 20.45 -12.75
CA GLU A 92 -3.42 19.87 -12.35
C GLU A 92 -3.55 18.35 -12.09
N ALA A 93 -4.60 17.91 -11.41
CA ALA A 93 -4.89 16.48 -11.23
C ALA A 93 -5.21 15.75 -12.55
N ASP A 94 -5.83 16.42 -13.52
CA ASP A 94 -5.98 15.90 -14.89
C ASP A 94 -4.64 15.80 -15.63
N GLY A 95 -3.71 16.73 -15.37
CA GLY A 95 -2.30 16.65 -15.78
C GLY A 95 -1.63 15.40 -15.23
N LEU A 96 -1.60 15.26 -13.90
CA LEU A 96 -1.07 14.09 -13.21
C LEU A 96 -1.75 12.79 -13.67
N THR A 97 -3.05 12.82 -14.00
CA THR A 97 -3.79 11.64 -14.51
C THR A 97 -3.31 11.22 -15.90
N ARG A 98 -2.87 12.15 -16.75
CA ARG A 98 -2.22 11.83 -18.03
C ARG A 98 -0.82 11.29 -17.79
N ASP A 99 -0.01 12.00 -17.02
CA ASP A 99 1.39 11.66 -16.76
C ASP A 99 1.51 10.30 -16.06
N PHE A 100 0.64 9.98 -15.10
CA PHE A 100 0.59 8.69 -14.41
C PHE A 100 0.41 7.52 -15.40
N ARG A 101 -0.41 7.69 -16.45
CA ARG A 101 -0.64 6.64 -17.46
C ARG A 101 0.57 6.40 -18.35
N HIS A 102 1.45 7.39 -18.49
CA HIS A 102 2.68 7.29 -19.27
C HIS A 102 3.88 6.85 -18.44
N GLU A 103 3.99 7.33 -17.20
CA GLU A 103 5.16 7.13 -16.32
C GLU A 103 5.03 5.91 -15.41
N VAL A 104 3.81 5.41 -15.15
CA VAL A 104 3.54 4.24 -14.31
C VAL A 104 2.96 3.09 -15.16
N PRO A 105 3.79 2.30 -15.88
CA PRO A 105 3.31 1.25 -16.79
C PRO A 105 2.56 0.10 -16.10
N VAL A 106 2.66 -0.01 -14.77
CA VAL A 106 1.91 -0.96 -13.92
C VAL A 106 0.58 -0.40 -13.40
N ALA A 107 0.13 0.73 -13.94
CA ALA A 107 -1.14 1.37 -13.60
C ALA A 107 -2.34 0.42 -13.78
N LEU A 108 -3.28 0.50 -12.84
CA LEU A 108 -4.52 -0.29 -12.85
C LEU A 108 -5.75 0.57 -13.11
N LYS A 109 -6.69 0.02 -13.88
CA LYS A 109 -8.06 0.54 -13.93
C LYS A 109 -8.75 0.30 -12.59
N VAL A 110 -9.57 1.27 -12.17
CA VAL A 110 -10.34 1.27 -10.92
C VAL A 110 -11.81 1.49 -11.28
N SER A 111 -12.69 0.62 -10.80
CA SER A 111 -14.15 0.78 -10.96
C SER A 111 -14.68 1.94 -10.13
N THR A 112 -15.76 2.58 -10.56
CA THR A 112 -16.40 3.70 -9.85
C THR A 112 -16.69 3.35 -8.39
N ALA A 113 -17.29 2.19 -8.12
CA ALA A 113 -17.58 1.72 -6.76
C ALA A 113 -16.34 1.67 -5.84
N ARG A 114 -15.17 1.29 -6.37
CA ARG A 114 -13.92 1.26 -5.59
C ARG A 114 -13.32 2.65 -5.39
N LYS A 115 -13.47 3.57 -6.37
CA LYS A 115 -13.13 4.99 -6.17
C LYS A 115 -13.97 5.58 -5.04
N THR A 116 -15.29 5.39 -5.06
CA THR A 116 -16.21 5.85 -4.01
C THR A 116 -15.85 5.28 -2.64
N ALA A 117 -15.59 3.97 -2.55
CA ALA A 117 -15.19 3.34 -1.29
C ALA A 117 -13.88 3.92 -0.72
N TRP A 118 -12.86 4.12 -1.55
CA TRP A 118 -11.59 4.70 -1.10
C TRP A 118 -11.71 6.17 -0.68
N ILE A 119 -12.53 6.98 -1.38
CA ILE A 119 -12.80 8.36 -0.97
C ILE A 119 -13.51 8.38 0.39
N ALA A 120 -14.54 7.55 0.58
CA ALA A 120 -15.28 7.46 1.85
C ALA A 120 -14.38 7.02 3.01
N LEU A 121 -13.63 5.92 2.84
CA LEU A 121 -12.69 5.42 3.85
C LEU A 121 -11.57 6.42 4.16
N ALA A 122 -11.04 7.11 3.15
CA ALA A 122 -10.01 8.13 3.38
C ALA A 122 -10.56 9.30 4.20
N ARG A 123 -11.76 9.80 3.87
CA ARG A 123 -12.44 10.84 4.64
C ARG A 123 -12.70 10.41 6.08
N GLN A 124 -13.16 9.19 6.30
CA GLN A 124 -13.36 8.61 7.63
C GLN A 124 -12.05 8.56 8.45
N GLN A 125 -10.94 8.15 7.85
CA GLN A 125 -9.63 8.14 8.54
C GLN A 125 -9.11 9.55 8.84
N LEU A 126 -9.33 10.52 7.94
CA LEU A 126 -8.97 11.92 8.17
C LEU A 126 -9.78 12.54 9.31
N GLU A 127 -11.09 12.29 9.35
CA GLU A 127 -11.97 12.70 10.44
C GLU A 127 -11.56 12.08 11.79
N GLN A 128 -11.31 10.76 11.81
CA GLN A 128 -10.82 10.05 13.01
C GLN A 128 -9.47 10.56 13.51
N ALA A 129 -8.59 11.03 12.61
CA ALA A 129 -7.31 11.61 12.94
C ALA A 129 -7.37 13.11 13.28
N GLY A 130 -8.52 13.77 13.11
CA GLY A 130 -8.64 15.23 13.20
C GLY A 130 -7.87 15.99 12.11
N TYR A 131 -7.49 15.33 11.00
CA TYR A 131 -6.74 15.93 9.91
C TYR A 131 -7.67 16.71 8.98
N VAL A 132 -7.48 18.03 8.91
CA VAL A 132 -8.29 18.92 8.08
C VAL A 132 -7.69 19.05 6.68
N ILE A 133 -8.51 18.87 5.64
CA ILE A 133 -8.19 19.28 4.27
C ILE A 133 -8.56 20.76 4.14
N ASP A 134 -7.57 21.63 4.33
CA ASP A 134 -7.67 23.09 4.30
C ASP A 134 -7.44 23.70 2.90
N ARG A 135 -6.66 23.01 2.07
CA ARG A 135 -6.37 23.35 0.66
C ARG A 135 -6.44 22.11 -0.24
N PRO A 136 -6.61 22.28 -1.57
CA PRO A 136 -6.49 21.20 -2.53
C PRO A 136 -5.13 20.50 -2.44
N GLN A 137 -5.13 19.19 -2.26
CA GLN A 137 -3.89 18.41 -2.12
C GLN A 137 -4.05 16.94 -2.51
N VAL A 138 -2.96 16.32 -2.96
CA VAL A 138 -2.89 14.88 -3.23
C VAL A 138 -2.73 14.10 -1.92
N LEU A 139 -3.58 13.09 -1.75
CA LEU A 139 -3.46 12.04 -0.75
C LEU A 139 -2.98 10.75 -1.42
N VAL A 140 -2.10 10.02 -0.73
CA VAL A 140 -1.78 8.63 -1.07
C VAL A 140 -2.66 7.72 -0.22
N VAL A 141 -3.66 7.07 -0.81
CA VAL A 141 -4.56 6.16 -0.09
C VAL A 141 -4.12 4.71 -0.33
N VAL A 142 -3.89 3.97 0.74
CA VAL A 142 -3.39 2.58 0.73
C VAL A 142 -4.43 1.66 1.34
N ASP A 143 -4.98 0.77 0.54
CA ASP A 143 -5.93 -0.25 0.97
C ASP A 143 -5.19 -1.51 1.39
N ARG A 144 -5.05 -1.69 2.71
CA ARG A 144 -4.34 -2.81 3.32
C ARG A 144 -5.16 -4.11 3.37
N ASN A 145 -6.42 -4.11 2.93
CA ASN A 145 -7.24 -5.33 2.91
C ASN A 145 -6.51 -6.42 2.10
N PRO A 146 -6.30 -7.64 2.63
CA PRO A 146 -5.61 -8.72 1.93
C PRO A 146 -6.22 -9.11 0.58
N SER A 147 -7.52 -8.87 0.40
CA SER A 147 -8.27 -9.12 -0.85
C SER A 147 -8.19 -7.96 -1.86
N VAL A 148 -7.62 -6.81 -1.48
CA VAL A 148 -7.49 -5.64 -2.36
C VAL A 148 -6.03 -5.30 -2.66
N GLN A 149 -5.22 -5.02 -1.63
CA GLN A 149 -3.79 -4.71 -1.75
C GLN A 149 -3.48 -3.72 -2.90
N ARG A 150 -4.03 -2.51 -2.79
CA ARG A 150 -3.80 -1.43 -3.77
C ARG A 150 -3.47 -0.11 -3.11
N LEU A 151 -2.77 0.72 -3.86
CA LEU A 151 -2.59 2.14 -3.57
C LEU A 151 -3.33 2.94 -4.65
N CYS A 152 -3.94 4.06 -4.28
CA CYS A 152 -4.40 5.07 -5.22
C CYS A 152 -4.00 6.49 -4.81
N LEU A 153 -3.86 7.35 -5.80
CA LEU A 153 -3.60 8.79 -5.63
C LEU A 153 -4.94 9.51 -5.78
N ILE A 154 -5.30 10.35 -4.82
CA ILE A 154 -6.57 11.08 -4.80
C ILE A 154 -6.28 12.58 -4.63
N LEU A 155 -6.81 13.42 -5.51
CA LEU A 155 -6.98 14.85 -5.23
C LEU A 155 -8.10 15.00 -4.20
N ALA A 156 -7.74 15.42 -2.99
CA ALA A 156 -8.67 15.87 -1.98
C ALA A 156 -8.89 17.38 -2.11
N LEU A 157 -10.15 17.80 -1.95
CA LEU A 157 -10.57 19.19 -2.04
C LEU A 157 -11.20 19.65 -0.70
N PRO A 158 -10.90 20.89 -0.25
CA PRO A 158 -11.52 21.47 0.92
C PRO A 158 -13.00 21.76 0.64
N ASN A 159 -13.87 21.41 1.59
CA ASN A 159 -15.32 21.66 1.55
C ASN A 159 -16.10 21.08 0.34
N ASP A 160 -15.46 20.29 -0.51
CA ASP A 160 -16.04 19.64 -1.69
C ASP A 160 -15.98 18.11 -1.52
N PRO A 161 -17.11 17.37 -1.66
CA PRO A 161 -17.12 15.91 -1.58
C PRO A 161 -16.61 15.20 -2.85
N ASP A 162 -16.56 15.89 -4.00
CA ASP A 162 -16.20 15.30 -5.29
C ASP A 162 -14.66 15.21 -5.48
N TRP A 163 -14.05 14.31 -4.73
CA TRP A 163 -12.62 14.03 -4.79
C TRP A 163 -12.25 13.17 -6.01
N GLN A 164 -11.12 13.47 -6.65
CA GLN A 164 -10.73 12.86 -7.92
C GLN A 164 -9.62 11.82 -7.76
N VAL A 165 -9.87 10.56 -8.16
CA VAL A 165 -8.84 9.52 -8.22
C VAL A 165 -7.98 9.69 -9.48
N ILE A 166 -6.70 10.01 -9.29
CA ILE A 166 -5.68 10.28 -10.32
C ILE A 166 -5.14 8.97 -10.92
N GLY A 167 -4.78 8.01 -10.07
CA GLY A 167 -4.10 6.78 -10.48
C GLY A 167 -4.11 5.69 -9.42
N SER A 168 -3.79 4.45 -9.78
CA SER A 168 -3.71 3.32 -8.84
C SER A 168 -2.74 2.24 -9.32
N THR A 169 -2.08 1.56 -8.38
CA THR A 169 -1.26 0.36 -8.63
C THR A 169 -1.59 -0.73 -7.61
N LYS A 170 -1.01 -1.93 -7.80
CA LYS A 170 -0.85 -2.89 -6.70
C LYS A 170 0.13 -2.33 -5.66
N VAL A 171 -0.03 -2.77 -4.41
CA VAL A 171 0.89 -2.52 -3.28
C VAL A 171 1.08 -3.83 -2.51
N SER A 172 2.04 -3.90 -1.59
CA SER A 172 2.10 -4.95 -0.57
C SER A 172 2.25 -4.33 0.80
N THR A 173 1.31 -4.62 1.70
CA THR A 173 1.37 -4.20 3.11
C THR A 173 1.85 -5.34 4.01
N GLY A 174 1.92 -5.06 5.30
CA GLY A 174 2.31 -5.99 6.36
C GLY A 174 1.47 -7.26 6.37
N THR A 175 2.11 -8.40 6.63
CA THR A 175 1.45 -9.72 6.67
C THR A 175 1.50 -10.37 8.05
N THR A 176 1.04 -11.62 8.14
CA THR A 176 0.89 -12.36 9.39
C THR A 176 1.71 -13.66 9.40
N GLY A 177 1.78 -14.32 10.56
CA GLY A 177 2.29 -15.70 10.69
C GLY A 177 3.81 -15.90 10.68
N ARG A 178 4.63 -14.89 10.33
CA ARG A 178 6.10 -14.94 10.46
C ARG A 178 6.58 -14.03 11.58
N LYS A 179 7.48 -14.50 12.45
CA LYS A 179 8.03 -13.71 13.57
C LYS A 179 8.51 -12.33 13.09
N TYR A 180 8.14 -11.28 13.81
CA TYR A 180 8.40 -9.85 13.50
C TYR A 180 7.57 -9.22 12.36
N TYR A 181 6.61 -9.93 11.76
CA TYR A 181 5.73 -9.37 10.72
C TYR A 181 4.51 -8.67 11.32
N TYR A 182 4.48 -7.35 11.28
CA TYR A 182 3.35 -6.55 11.72
C TYR A 182 2.31 -6.39 10.61
N ILE A 183 1.04 -6.21 10.98
CA ILE A 183 0.05 -5.68 10.04
C ILE A 183 0.27 -4.16 9.94
N THR A 184 0.43 -3.61 8.74
CA THR A 184 0.53 -2.16 8.53
C THR A 184 -0.66 -1.46 9.19
N PRO A 185 -0.45 -0.48 10.09
CA PRO A 185 -1.54 0.16 10.81
C PRO A 185 -2.44 0.97 9.86
N THR A 186 -3.73 1.02 10.15
CA THR A 186 -4.66 2.00 9.57
C THR A 186 -4.47 3.36 10.24
N GLY A 187 -4.83 4.44 9.54
CA GLY A 187 -4.66 5.81 10.05
C GLY A 187 -4.16 6.78 8.98
N VAL A 188 -3.84 8.00 9.44
CA VAL A 188 -3.22 9.07 8.64
C VAL A 188 -1.78 9.24 9.10
N PHE A 189 -0.84 9.21 8.15
CA PHE A 189 0.59 9.28 8.39
C PHE A 189 1.22 10.36 7.52
N THR A 190 2.02 11.25 8.09
CA THR A 190 2.53 12.44 7.40
C THR A 190 4.03 12.40 7.13
N ASN A 191 4.41 12.81 5.92
CA ASN A 191 5.79 13.08 5.51
C ASN A 191 6.14 14.53 5.85
N THR A 192 6.21 14.81 7.14
CA THR A 192 6.53 16.12 7.74
C THR A 192 8.04 16.35 7.83
N ALA A 193 8.45 17.62 7.90
CA ALA A 193 9.87 18.00 7.96
C ALA A 193 10.58 17.71 9.30
N ASP A 194 9.87 17.17 10.29
CA ASP A 194 10.46 16.73 11.56
C ASP A 194 11.35 15.49 11.45
N ARG A 195 11.22 14.76 10.34
CA ARG A 195 12.01 13.57 10.02
C ARG A 195 12.43 13.62 8.57
N LEU A 196 13.71 13.36 8.32
CA LEU A 196 14.26 13.25 6.98
C LEU A 196 14.26 11.78 6.55
N GLY A 197 13.46 11.45 5.54
CA GLY A 197 13.58 10.16 4.86
C GLY A 197 14.90 10.03 4.08
N TYR A 198 15.07 8.95 3.34
CA TYR A 198 16.35 8.67 2.66
C TYR A 198 16.17 8.17 1.22
N ARG A 199 17.28 7.83 0.57
CA ARG A 199 17.32 7.13 -0.72
C ARG A 199 17.99 5.77 -0.57
N ALA A 200 17.41 4.76 -1.22
CA ALA A 200 17.93 3.41 -1.22
C ALA A 200 19.33 3.37 -1.86
N LEU A 201 20.27 2.66 -1.22
CA LEU A 201 21.60 2.42 -1.79
C LEU A 201 21.58 1.40 -2.95
N GLY A 202 20.49 0.64 -3.10
CA GLY A 202 20.37 -0.43 -4.09
C GLY A 202 21.19 -1.68 -3.74
N THR A 203 21.59 -1.83 -2.47
CA THR A 203 22.33 -2.98 -1.94
C THR A 203 21.54 -4.26 -2.11
N LYS A 204 22.19 -5.33 -2.56
CA LYS A 204 21.62 -6.68 -2.65
C LYS A 204 21.87 -7.42 -1.33
N ASN A 205 20.89 -8.17 -0.85
CA ASN A 205 21.11 -9.20 0.17
C ASN A 205 21.75 -10.47 -0.44
N GLU A 206 22.00 -11.49 0.38
CA GLU A 206 22.53 -12.80 -0.03
C GLU A 206 21.74 -13.46 -1.19
N ASN A 207 20.44 -13.19 -1.28
CA ASN A 207 19.54 -13.71 -2.31
C ASN A 207 19.52 -12.83 -3.58
N GLY A 208 20.40 -11.83 -3.68
CA GLY A 208 20.46 -10.90 -4.81
C GLY A 208 19.38 -9.81 -4.83
N ILE A 209 18.51 -9.76 -3.82
CA ILE A 209 17.31 -8.90 -3.73
C ILE A 209 17.68 -7.55 -3.10
N ARG A 210 17.14 -6.46 -3.65
CA ARG A 210 17.29 -5.10 -3.13
C ARG A 210 16.01 -4.69 -2.39
N GLY A 211 16.04 -4.73 -1.06
CA GLY A 211 14.85 -4.54 -0.20
C GLY A 211 14.04 -3.29 -0.54
N ASN A 212 14.71 -2.14 -0.58
CA ASN A 212 14.10 -0.83 -0.80
C ASN A 212 14.15 -0.38 -2.28
N GLY A 213 14.22 -1.36 -3.20
CA GLY A 213 14.32 -1.12 -4.64
C GLY A 213 15.74 -0.77 -5.10
N ILE A 214 15.85 -0.22 -6.31
CA ILE A 214 17.15 0.10 -6.92
C ILE A 214 17.79 1.35 -6.31
N LYS A 215 19.09 1.57 -6.57
CA LYS A 215 19.82 2.74 -6.08
C LYS A 215 19.11 4.04 -6.47
N GLY A 216 18.95 4.94 -5.51
CA GLY A 216 18.33 6.26 -5.68
C GLY A 216 16.82 6.30 -5.47
N MET A 217 16.13 5.17 -5.32
CA MET A 217 14.69 5.15 -5.00
C MET A 217 14.42 5.81 -3.64
N ARG A 218 13.31 6.54 -3.53
CA ARG A 218 12.94 7.30 -2.33
C ARG A 218 12.36 6.36 -1.26
N VAL A 219 12.73 6.58 0.00
CA VAL A 219 12.08 5.96 1.16
C VAL A 219 11.47 7.05 2.02
N TRP A 220 10.14 7.12 2.04
CA TRP A 220 9.40 7.99 2.95
C TRP A 220 9.27 7.27 4.29
N ASP A 221 9.62 7.98 5.36
CA ASP A 221 9.64 7.49 6.73
C ASP A 221 8.59 8.26 7.52
N PHE A 222 7.61 7.55 8.09
CA PHE A 222 6.48 8.10 8.82
C PHE A 222 6.63 7.96 10.33
N GLY A 223 7.85 7.70 10.82
CA GLY A 223 8.14 7.63 12.24
C GLY A 223 7.82 6.29 12.89
N TRP A 224 7.86 6.27 14.22
CA TRP A 224 7.46 5.11 15.02
C TRP A 224 5.94 5.08 15.18
N GLN A 225 5.32 3.97 14.77
CA GLN A 225 3.88 3.78 14.74
C GLN A 225 3.48 2.50 15.51
N TRP A 226 2.35 2.55 16.20
CA TRP A 226 1.80 1.37 16.89
C TRP A 226 1.07 0.47 15.89
N ALA A 227 1.54 -0.78 15.76
CA ALA A 227 0.99 -1.78 14.85
C ALA A 227 0.72 -3.10 15.58
N GLU A 228 -0.23 -3.89 15.09
CA GLU A 228 -0.51 -5.22 15.63
C GLU A 228 0.59 -6.20 15.22
N LYS A 229 1.12 -6.97 16.20
CA LYS A 229 2.08 -8.04 15.95
C LYS A 229 1.40 -9.18 15.21
N GLY A 230 1.50 -9.18 13.89
CA GLY A 230 0.82 -10.11 12.98
C GLY A 230 1.20 -11.58 13.14
N TRP A 231 2.24 -11.88 13.92
CA TRP A 231 2.70 -13.25 14.25
C TRP A 231 2.22 -13.78 15.59
N LEU A 232 1.56 -12.97 16.41
CA LEU A 232 1.02 -13.38 17.69
C LEU A 232 -0.50 -13.54 17.60
N PRO A 233 -1.07 -14.67 18.08
CA PRO A 233 -2.52 -14.84 18.14
C PRO A 233 -3.24 -13.75 18.96
N SER A 234 -2.55 -13.18 19.96
CA SER A 234 -3.07 -12.09 20.79
C SER A 234 -3.26 -10.76 20.07
N ARG A 235 -2.68 -10.58 18.86
CA ARG A 235 -2.64 -9.31 18.12
C ARG A 235 -2.10 -8.11 18.93
N GLU A 236 -1.34 -8.36 20.00
CA GLU A 236 -0.83 -7.30 20.86
C GLU A 236 -0.07 -6.25 20.03
N LYS A 237 -0.17 -4.97 20.43
CA LYS A 237 0.49 -3.90 19.70
C LYS A 237 1.98 -3.84 20.04
N GLY A 238 2.78 -3.45 19.06
CA GLY A 238 4.19 -3.10 19.21
C GLY A 238 4.52 -1.91 18.31
N GLN A 239 5.65 -1.25 18.54
CA GLN A 239 6.09 -0.16 17.69
C GLN A 239 6.84 -0.69 16.46
N ILE A 240 6.57 -0.11 15.30
CA ILE A 240 7.32 -0.29 14.04
C ILE A 240 7.77 1.06 13.50
N ARG A 241 8.87 1.10 12.75
CA ARG A 241 9.16 2.23 11.87
C ARG A 241 8.31 2.04 10.61
N LEU A 242 7.32 2.90 10.39
CA LEU A 242 6.46 2.79 9.21
C LEU A 242 7.14 3.51 8.03
N GLU A 243 7.46 2.76 6.99
CA GLU A 243 8.08 3.29 5.76
C GLU A 243 7.21 2.99 4.53
N MET A 244 7.27 3.87 3.52
CA MET A 244 6.86 3.56 2.14
C MET A 244 8.08 3.59 1.22
N HIS A 245 8.28 2.50 0.47
CA HIS A 245 9.47 2.34 -0.37
C HIS A 245 9.21 1.52 -1.64
N ALA A 246 10.07 1.71 -2.65
CA ALA A 246 10.09 0.88 -3.84
C ALA A 246 10.41 -0.59 -3.49
N THR A 247 9.85 -1.51 -4.26
CA THR A 247 10.22 -2.93 -4.26
C THR A 247 11.26 -3.23 -5.34
N ASP A 248 12.06 -4.30 -5.19
CA ASP A 248 12.96 -4.76 -6.25
C ASP A 248 12.17 -5.06 -7.55
N PRO A 249 12.39 -4.29 -8.64
CA PRO A 249 11.61 -4.41 -9.87
C PRO A 249 11.91 -5.70 -10.65
N VAL A 250 13.04 -6.37 -10.37
CA VAL A 250 13.45 -7.59 -11.09
C VAL A 250 12.84 -8.84 -10.47
N TYR A 251 12.81 -8.92 -9.13
CA TYR A 251 12.45 -10.17 -8.43
C TYR A 251 11.11 -10.13 -7.71
N LEU A 252 10.73 -8.98 -7.13
CA LEU A 252 9.64 -8.91 -6.15
C LEU A 252 8.46 -8.03 -6.57
N GLU A 253 8.61 -7.10 -7.53
CA GLU A 253 7.52 -6.21 -7.95
C GLU A 253 6.33 -6.99 -8.55
N GLN A 254 6.60 -8.09 -9.26
CA GLN A 254 5.59 -9.04 -9.74
C GLN A 254 4.72 -9.66 -8.63
N ARG A 255 5.19 -9.68 -7.36
CA ARG A 255 4.48 -10.25 -6.21
C ARG A 255 3.54 -9.24 -5.53
N LEU A 256 3.62 -7.96 -5.88
CA LEU A 256 2.72 -6.93 -5.33
C LEU A 256 1.25 -7.29 -5.59
N GLY A 257 0.36 -6.82 -4.70
CA GLY A 257 -1.05 -7.21 -4.65
C GLY A 257 -1.36 -8.31 -3.63
N HIS A 258 -0.43 -8.61 -2.73
CA HIS A 258 -0.57 -9.56 -1.62
C HIS A 258 0.12 -8.99 -0.38
N THR A 259 -0.32 -9.36 0.82
CA THR A 259 0.37 -8.97 2.07
C THR A 259 1.73 -9.66 2.14
N ALA A 260 2.81 -8.87 2.06
CA ALA A 260 4.17 -9.38 1.82
C ALA A 260 5.30 -8.45 2.34
N SER A 261 5.02 -7.66 3.38
CA SER A 261 6.03 -6.88 4.12
C SER A 261 6.01 -7.20 5.61
N GLU A 262 7.02 -6.71 6.34
CA GLU A 262 7.13 -6.82 7.80
C GLU A 262 6.35 -5.71 8.54
N GLY A 263 5.67 -4.82 7.80
CA GLY A 263 4.90 -3.68 8.31
C GLY A 263 4.89 -2.48 7.34
N CYS A 264 5.90 -2.37 6.46
CA CYS A 264 6.06 -1.29 5.49
C CYS A 264 5.05 -1.32 4.33
N ILE A 265 4.91 -0.18 3.63
CA ILE A 265 4.10 -0.01 2.43
C ILE A 265 5.00 -0.18 1.20
N ARG A 266 4.90 -1.32 0.53
CA ARG A 266 5.76 -1.68 -0.60
C ARG A 266 5.11 -1.32 -1.94
N ILE A 267 5.69 -0.35 -2.65
CA ILE A 267 5.16 0.15 -3.93
C ILE A 267 6.00 -0.29 -5.14
N PRO A 268 5.47 -0.24 -6.38
CA PRO A 268 6.25 -0.41 -7.60
C PRO A 268 7.35 0.65 -7.72
N ALA A 269 8.47 0.30 -8.37
CA ALA A 269 9.57 1.24 -8.60
C ALA A 269 9.15 2.42 -9.50
N SER A 270 8.30 2.19 -10.49
CA SER A 270 7.75 3.25 -11.35
C SER A 270 6.85 4.24 -10.58
N LEU A 271 6.01 3.74 -9.66
CA LEU A 271 5.21 4.61 -8.78
C LEU A 271 6.10 5.41 -7.80
N ASN A 272 7.17 4.79 -7.28
CA ASN A 272 8.13 5.49 -6.43
C ASN A 272 8.75 6.70 -7.16
N VAL A 273 9.22 6.50 -8.40
CA VAL A 273 9.74 7.57 -9.26
C VAL A 273 8.66 8.62 -9.55
N PHE A 274 7.41 8.23 -9.81
CA PHE A 274 6.33 9.17 -10.06
C PHE A 274 6.06 10.08 -8.85
N ILE A 275 5.87 9.51 -7.66
CA ILE A 275 5.64 10.26 -6.41
C ILE A 275 6.84 11.19 -6.11
N ASP A 276 8.07 10.70 -6.28
CA ASP A 276 9.32 11.41 -6.01
C ASP A 276 9.69 12.44 -7.10
N LYS A 277 9.18 12.33 -8.33
CA LYS A 277 9.40 13.29 -9.41
C LYS A 277 8.40 14.43 -9.35
N HIS A 278 7.12 14.11 -9.14
CA HIS A 278 6.04 15.09 -9.03
C HIS A 278 5.84 15.62 -7.60
N GLY A 279 6.63 15.12 -6.63
CA GLY A 279 6.67 15.59 -5.26
C GLY A 279 5.36 15.45 -4.49
N LEU A 280 4.54 14.44 -4.79
CA LEU A 280 3.10 14.41 -4.45
C LEU A 280 2.78 14.43 -2.94
N ILE A 281 3.72 13.99 -2.09
CA ILE A 281 3.61 14.00 -0.63
C ILE A 281 4.77 14.74 0.06
N ASP A 282 5.51 15.55 -0.68
CA ASP A 282 6.73 16.23 -0.22
C ASP A 282 6.50 17.75 -0.05
N ALA A 283 5.26 18.23 0.17
CA ALA A 283 4.95 19.67 0.18
C ALA A 283 5.81 20.48 1.18
N GLU A 284 5.93 20.01 2.42
CA GLU A 284 6.84 20.60 3.42
C GLU A 284 8.31 20.43 3.01
N TYR A 285 8.69 19.29 2.45
CA TYR A 285 10.07 19.03 2.02
C TYR A 285 10.54 20.00 0.93
N GLU A 286 9.64 20.42 0.02
CA GLU A 286 9.93 21.45 -0.99
C GLU A 286 10.12 22.83 -0.35
N GLN A 287 9.34 23.19 0.68
CA GLN A 287 9.56 24.43 1.45
C GLN A 287 10.93 24.39 2.13
N TRP A 288 11.23 23.29 2.82
CA TRP A 288 12.47 23.11 3.58
C TRP A 288 13.71 23.02 2.69
N ALA A 289 13.60 22.51 1.46
CA ALA A 289 14.70 22.51 0.49
C ALA A 289 15.15 23.91 0.04
N ALA A 290 14.36 24.97 0.31
CA ALA A 290 14.76 26.35 0.06
C ALA A 290 15.80 26.87 1.07
N VAL A 291 15.75 26.40 2.32
CA VAL A 291 16.56 26.90 3.45
C VAL A 291 17.54 25.85 4.03
N ASP A 292 17.21 24.57 3.94
CA ASP A 292 18.03 23.46 4.45
C ASP A 292 18.58 22.58 3.32
N MET A 293 19.92 22.56 3.23
CA MET A 293 20.68 21.77 2.26
C MET A 293 20.44 20.26 2.39
N ARG A 294 20.03 19.74 3.55
CA ARG A 294 19.74 18.31 3.77
C ARG A 294 18.52 17.86 2.98
N PHE A 295 17.44 18.65 3.02
CA PHE A 295 16.25 18.43 2.21
C PHE A 295 16.60 18.58 0.72
N LYS A 296 17.28 19.67 0.35
CA LYS A 296 17.72 19.91 -1.03
C LYS A 296 18.58 18.79 -1.62
N ALA A 297 19.48 18.18 -0.83
CA ALA A 297 20.31 17.06 -1.24
C ALA A 297 19.55 15.72 -1.34
N LEU A 298 18.42 15.60 -0.63
CA LEU A 298 17.55 14.43 -0.69
C LEU A 298 16.60 14.46 -1.90
N LEU A 299 16.11 15.63 -2.30
CA LEU A 299 15.21 15.77 -3.45
C LEU A 299 15.94 15.49 -4.78
N ARG A 300 15.23 14.95 -5.80
CA ARG A 300 15.85 14.71 -7.12
C ARG A 300 16.10 16.03 -7.85
N PRO A 301 17.18 16.16 -8.64
CA PRO A 301 17.45 17.37 -9.43
C PRO A 301 16.52 17.56 -10.63
N ASP A 302 15.81 16.52 -11.07
CA ASP A 302 14.88 16.51 -12.21
C ASP A 302 13.40 16.56 -11.79
N ARG A 303 13.11 17.00 -10.56
CA ARG A 303 11.75 17.14 -10.03
C ARG A 303 10.93 18.20 -10.76
N LYS A 304 9.63 17.99 -10.76
CA LYS A 304 8.57 18.90 -11.22
C LYS A 304 7.46 18.86 -10.16
N PRO A 305 7.66 19.46 -8.98
CA PRO A 305 6.70 19.37 -7.90
C PRO A 305 5.36 19.98 -8.32
N THR A 306 4.28 19.25 -8.06
CA THR A 306 2.91 19.69 -8.37
C THR A 306 2.41 20.74 -7.38
N ALA A 307 1.62 21.70 -7.86
CA ALA A 307 1.02 22.73 -7.00
C ALA A 307 0.03 22.16 -5.97
N ILE A 308 -0.55 20.98 -6.24
CA ILE A 308 -1.42 20.24 -5.32
C ILE A 308 -0.67 19.20 -4.48
N SER A 309 0.62 19.41 -4.18
CA SER A 309 1.38 18.49 -3.33
C SER A 309 0.77 18.43 -1.93
N GLY A 310 0.64 17.24 -1.34
CA GLY A 310 0.22 17.03 0.04
C GLY A 310 1.38 16.60 0.96
N VAL A 311 1.03 16.05 2.12
CA VAL A 311 1.97 15.36 3.02
C VAL A 311 1.45 13.99 3.50
N ALA A 312 0.19 13.66 3.25
CA ALA A 312 -0.51 12.57 3.93
C ALA A 312 -0.59 11.27 3.12
N VAL A 313 -0.24 10.17 3.79
CA VAL A 313 -0.56 8.79 3.42
C VAL A 313 -1.67 8.29 4.33
N VAL A 314 -2.79 7.87 3.76
CA VAL A 314 -3.96 7.37 4.48
C VAL A 314 -4.07 5.87 4.27
N VAL A 315 -3.88 5.07 5.32
CA VAL A 315 -4.02 3.61 5.26
C VAL A 315 -5.41 3.23 5.72
N VAL A 316 -6.16 2.58 4.84
CA VAL A 316 -7.54 2.12 5.04
C VAL A 316 -7.60 0.59 4.95
N ASP A 317 -8.59 -0.03 5.58
CA ASP A 317 -8.91 -1.44 5.37
C ASP A 317 -10.32 -1.55 4.80
N SER A 318 -10.47 -1.90 3.51
CA SER A 318 -11.81 -1.97 2.91
C SER A 318 -12.68 -3.12 3.43
N ALA A 319 -12.20 -3.92 4.39
CA ALA A 319 -13.04 -4.88 5.10
C ALA A 319 -14.08 -4.16 5.98
N ASP A 320 -13.74 -2.97 6.47
CA ASP A 320 -14.56 -2.16 7.36
C ASP A 320 -15.60 -1.31 6.58
N TYR A 321 -15.58 -1.35 5.24
CA TYR A 321 -16.46 -0.55 4.39
C TYR A 321 -17.84 -1.18 4.21
N HIS A 322 -18.85 -0.62 4.90
CA HIS A 322 -20.23 -1.05 4.80
C HIS A 322 -21.10 0.08 4.21
N PRO A 323 -21.38 0.12 2.89
CA PRO A 323 -22.07 1.26 2.25
C PRO A 323 -23.53 1.49 2.70
N ASP A 324 -24.11 0.59 3.49
CA ASP A 324 -25.46 0.72 4.08
C ASP A 324 -25.44 1.06 5.58
N SER A 325 -24.28 1.14 6.25
CA SER A 325 -24.22 1.55 7.67
C SER A 325 -24.70 3.00 7.86
N ASP A 326 -24.35 3.89 6.93
CA ASP A 326 -24.73 5.31 6.98
C ASP A 326 -26.24 5.52 6.86
N LYS A 327 -26.91 4.73 5.99
CA LYS A 327 -28.38 4.72 5.91
C LYS A 327 -29.00 4.25 7.23
N THR A 328 -28.38 3.27 7.87
CA THR A 328 -28.86 2.68 9.14
C THR A 328 -28.66 3.65 10.32
N ALA A 329 -27.61 4.48 10.29
CA ALA A 329 -27.41 5.57 11.24
C ALA A 329 -28.44 6.70 11.02
N ALA A 330 -28.61 7.17 9.79
CA ALA A 330 -29.58 8.21 9.44
C ALA A 330 -31.05 7.80 9.75
N LEU A 331 -31.39 6.51 9.64
CA LEU A 331 -32.69 5.99 10.04
C LEU A 331 -32.87 5.94 11.57
N LYS A 332 -31.79 5.80 12.36
CA LYS A 332 -31.85 5.83 13.83
C LYS A 332 -31.95 7.24 14.38
N GLU A 333 -31.29 8.23 13.79
CA GLU A 333 -31.46 9.64 14.20
C GLU A 333 -32.87 10.17 13.90
N ASN A 334 -33.48 9.75 12.78
CA ASN A 334 -34.86 10.11 12.45
C ASN A 334 -35.91 9.32 13.27
N ALA A 335 -35.52 8.24 13.96
CA ALA A 335 -36.37 7.48 14.87
C ALA A 335 -36.36 8.07 16.29
N GLY A 336 -36.78 9.34 16.41
CA GLY A 336 -37.01 9.99 17.71
C GLY A 336 -38.01 9.22 18.59
N PRO A 337 -38.00 9.43 19.92
CA PRO A 337 -38.74 8.59 20.86
C PRO A 337 -40.25 8.59 20.58
N SER A 338 -40.79 7.39 20.36
CA SER A 338 -42.22 7.17 20.11
C SER A 338 -43.06 7.73 21.24
N LYS A 339 -43.93 8.72 20.92
CA LYS A 339 -44.98 9.19 21.84
C LYS A 339 -46.09 8.16 21.97
N LEU A 340 -45.85 7.13 22.79
CA LEU A 340 -46.87 6.16 23.20
C LEU A 340 -47.12 6.20 24.71
N ALA A 341 -47.50 7.38 25.22
CA ALA A 341 -47.98 7.57 26.59
C ALA A 341 -48.88 8.82 26.70
N ALA A 342 -50.17 8.70 26.34
CA ALA A 342 -51.22 9.68 26.68
C ALA A 342 -52.66 9.20 26.37
N ARG A 343 -53.04 7.95 26.70
CA ARG A 343 -54.44 7.53 26.94
C ARG A 343 -54.45 6.36 27.92
N GLY A 344 -55.07 6.55 29.08
CA GLY A 344 -55.03 5.67 30.25
C GLY A 344 -55.12 6.53 31.50
#